data_AF-A0A1G5LHG6-F1
#
_entry.id   AF-A0A1G5LHG6-F1
#
_cell.length_a   1.000
_cell.length_b   1.000
_cell.length_c   1.000
_cell.angle_alpha   90.00
_cell.angle_beta   90.00
_cell.angle_gamma   90.00
#
_symmetry.space_group_name_H-M   'P 1'
#
loop_
_entity.id
_entity.type
_entity.pdbx_description
1 polymer ?
#
loop_
_entity_poly.entity_id
_entity_poly.type
_entity_poly.pdbx_seq_one_letter_code
_entity_poly.pdbx_strand_id
1 'polypeptide(L)' 'MENMQLANRIRAFRKLKGLTQHELAAETGISLAILGTIERGNRKVTAQELNKIAGVLAISIEELQGK' A
#
# COMPACT_ATOMS: atom_id res chain seq x y z
N MET A 1 -16.08 3.69 0.83
CA MET A 1 -15.39 4.62 1.74
C MET A 1 -14.17 3.99 2.40
N GLU A 2 -14.27 2.78 2.96
CA GLU A 2 -13.13 2.05 3.57
C GLU A 2 -11.89 1.90 2.66
N ASN A 3 -12.08 1.54 1.38
CA ASN A 3 -10.98 1.44 0.41
C ASN A 3 -10.15 2.72 0.28
N MET A 4 -10.79 3.89 0.37
CA MET A 4 -10.11 5.17 0.21
C MET A 4 -9.23 5.50 1.42
N GLN A 5 -9.66 5.12 2.62
CA GLN A 5 -8.86 5.29 3.84
C GLN A 5 -7.59 4.44 3.78
N LEU A 6 -7.73 3.14 3.48
CA LEU A 6 -6.57 2.25 3.32
C LEU A 6 -5.63 2.74 2.21
N ALA A 7 -6.18 3.14 1.06
CA ALA A 7 -5.41 3.68 -0.05
C ALA A 7 -4.57 4.91 0.35
N ASN A 8 -5.16 5.84 1.10
CA ASN A 8 -4.48 7.01 1.61
C ASN A 8 -3.39 6.66 2.64
N ARG A 9 -3.65 5.66 3.50
CA ARG A 9 -2.64 5.17 4.47
C ARG A 9 -1.45 4.53 3.77
N ILE A 10 -1.68 3.66 2.79
CA ILE A 10 -0.61 3.06 1.96
C ILE A 10 0.24 4.16 1.33
N ARG A 11 -0.39 5.15 0.69
CA ARG A 11 0.31 6.28 0.07
C ARG A 11 1.10 7.10 1.11
N ALA A 12 0.51 7.36 2.28
CA ALA A 12 1.14 8.15 3.34
C ALA A 12 2.38 7.45 3.87
N PHE A 13 2.27 6.18 4.28
CA PHE A 13 3.42 5.40 4.77
C PHE A 13 4.50 5.22 3.70
N ARG A 14 4.11 4.98 2.44
CA ARG A 14 5.08 4.93 1.33
C ARG A 14 5.90 6.22 1.24
N LYS A 15 5.23 7.38 1.28
CA LYS A 15 5.91 8.69 1.26
C LYS A 15 6.76 8.91 2.51
N LEU A 16 6.31 8.49 3.69
CA LEU A 16 7.08 8.58 4.94
C LEU A 16 8.37 7.74 4.89
N LYS A 17 8.36 6.61 4.17
CA LYS A 17 9.55 5.80 3.89
C LYS A 17 10.44 6.36 2.77
N GLY A 18 10.06 7.47 2.15
CA GLY A 18 10.81 8.08 1.04
C GLY A 18 10.70 7.32 -0.28
N LEU A 19 9.76 6.35 -0.39
CA LEU A 19 9.64 5.50 -1.57
C LEU A 19 8.75 6.14 -2.64
N THR A 20 9.18 6.05 -3.89
CA THR A 20 8.35 6.24 -5.08
C THR A 20 7.37 5.07 -5.26
N GLN A 21 6.34 5.24 -6.09
CA GLN A 21 5.48 4.11 -6.46
C GLN A 21 6.26 3.01 -7.21
N HIS A 22 7.30 3.37 -7.95
CA HIS A 22 8.12 2.40 -8.69
C HIS A 22 8.94 1.53 -7.75
N GLU A 23 9.54 2.11 -6.71
CA GLU A 23 10.32 1.38 -5.70
C GLU A 23 9.42 0.47 -4.87
N LEU A 24 8.28 0.96 -4.36
CA LEU A 24 7.35 0.10 -3.61
C LEU A 24 6.81 -1.04 -4.49
N ALA A 25 6.53 -0.77 -5.78
CA ALA A 25 6.12 -1.80 -6.73
C ALA A 25 7.20 -2.88 -6.91
N ALA A 26 8.46 -2.47 -7.09
CA ALA A 26 9.58 -3.38 -7.22
C ALA A 26 9.78 -4.24 -5.97
N GLU A 27 9.77 -3.64 -4.78
CA GLU A 27 10.00 -4.33 -3.51
C GLU A 27 8.85 -5.28 -3.13
N THR A 28 7.60 -4.91 -3.43
CA THR A 28 6.44 -5.78 -3.16
C THR A 28 6.20 -6.84 -4.23
N GLY A 29 6.81 -6.69 -5.42
CA GLY A 29 6.49 -7.45 -6.61
C GLY A 29 5.06 -7.21 -7.13
N ILE A 30 4.43 -6.09 -6.75
CA ILE A 30 3.13 -5.65 -7.29
C ILE A 30 3.43 -4.75 -8.49
N SER A 31 2.74 -4.95 -9.61
CA SER A 31 2.99 -4.08 -10.77
C SER A 31 2.67 -2.61 -10.45
N LEU A 32 3.43 -1.69 -11.05
CA LEU A 32 3.23 -0.26 -10.85
C LEU A 32 1.77 0.17 -11.14
N ALA A 33 1.18 -0.36 -12.21
CA ALA A 33 -0.20 -0.07 -12.58
C ALA A 33 -1.17 -0.49 -11.46
N ILE A 34 -1.00 -1.69 -10.92
CA ILE A 34 -1.82 -2.22 -9.83
C ILE A 34 -1.62 -1.37 -8.57
N LEU A 35 -0.39 -1.09 -8.15
CA LEU A 35 -0.11 -0.24 -6.99
C LEU A 35 -0.73 1.16 -7.13
N GLY A 36 -0.66 1.74 -8.33
CA GLY A 36 -1.32 3.01 -8.62
C GLY A 36 -2.83 2.97 -8.46
N THR A 37 -3.49 1.88 -8.87
CA THR A 37 -4.95 1.70 -8.66
C THR A 37 -5.30 1.49 -7.19
N ILE A 38 -4.44 0.80 -6.42
CA ILE A 38 -4.60 0.62 -4.97
C ILE A 38 -4.58 1.99 -4.30
N GLU A 39 -3.54 2.80 -4.53
CA GLU A 39 -3.39 4.08 -3.84
C GLU A 39 -4.44 5.11 -4.24
N ARG A 40 -5.09 4.95 -5.41
CA ARG A 40 -6.25 5.77 -5.80
C ARG A 40 -7.56 5.29 -5.19
N GLY A 41 -7.58 4.14 -4.51
CA GLY A 41 -8.79 3.53 -3.96
C GLY A 41 -9.71 2.92 -5.02
N ASN A 42 -9.21 2.75 -6.26
CA ASN A 42 -10.00 2.26 -7.40
C ASN A 42 -10.18 0.73 -7.40
N ARG A 43 -9.55 0.02 -6.46
CA ARG A 43 -9.76 -1.42 -6.25
C ARG A 43 -9.55 -1.81 -4.79
N LYS A 44 -10.08 -2.98 -4.42
CA LYS A 44 -9.78 -3.64 -3.14
C LYS A 44 -8.37 -4.24 -3.18
N VAL A 45 -7.67 -4.19 -2.05
CA VAL A 45 -6.36 -4.83 -1.82
C VAL A 45 -6.61 -6.25 -1.30
N THR A 46 -5.91 -7.24 -1.84
CA THR A 46 -6.01 -8.62 -1.32
C THR A 46 -5.20 -8.76 -0.03
N ALA A 47 -5.48 -9.77 0.79
CA ALA A 47 -4.70 -10.02 2.00
C ALA A 47 -3.20 -10.27 1.69
N GLN A 48 -2.89 -10.93 0.58
CA GLN A 48 -1.50 -11.17 0.16
C GLN A 48 -0.79 -9.87 -0.22
N GLU A 49 -1.45 -8.99 -0.97
CA GLU A 49 -0.91 -7.67 -1.33
C GLU A 49 -0.73 -6.79 -0.09
N LEU A 50 -1.69 -6.83 0.83
CA LEU A 50 -1.62 -6.08 2.08
C LEU A 50 -0.44 -6.53 2.95
N ASN A 51 -0.21 -7.85 3.06
CA ASN A 51 0.97 -8.41 3.74
C ASN A 51 2.28 -7.94 3.11
N LYS A 52 2.37 -7.98 1.77
CA LYS A 52 3.57 -7.52 1.05
C LYS A 52 3.85 -6.04 1.28
N ILE A 53 2.82 -5.21 1.17
CA ILE A 53 2.92 -3.76 1.38
C ILE A 53 3.32 -3.46 2.84
N ALA A 54 2.67 -4.08 3.82
CA ALA A 54 2.99 -3.89 5.24
C ALA A 54 4.44 -4.32 5.55
N GLY A 55 4.90 -5.43 4.95
CA GLY A 55 6.27 -5.92 5.08
C GLY A 55 7.32 -4.92 4.58
N VAL A 56 7.13 -4.37 3.38
CA VAL A 56 8.05 -3.35 2.82
C VAL A 56 8.00 -2.05 3.61
N LEU A 57 6.80 -1.65 4.05
CA LEU A 57 6.61 -0.44 4.86
C LEU A 57 7.04 -0.64 6.32
N ALA A 58 7.45 -1.84 6.72
CA ALA A 58 7.89 -2.20 8.07
C ALA A 58 6.92 -1.73 9.17
N ILE A 59 5.62 -1.98 8.97
CA ILE A 59 4.54 -1.70 9.92
C ILE A 59 3.59 -2.90 10.00
N SER A 60 2.78 -2.98 11.05
CA SER A 60 1.78 -4.05 11.14
C SER A 60 0.61 -3.81 10.18
N ILE A 61 -0.19 -4.86 9.93
CA ILE A 61 -1.40 -4.73 9.11
C ILE A 61 -2.43 -3.88 9.84
N GLU A 62 -2.54 -4.02 11.16
CA GLU A 62 -3.43 -3.24 12.02
C GLU A 62 -3.09 -1.76 11.91
N GLU A 63 -1.80 -1.41 12.02
CA GLU A 63 -1.33 -0.05 11.83
C GLU A 63 -1.62 0.42 10.39
N LEU A 64 -1.37 -0.40 9.37
CA LEU A 64 -1.69 -0.01 7.99
C LEU A 64 -3.19 0.20 7.77
N GLN A 65 -4.05 -0.56 8.46
CA GLN A 65 -5.51 -0.44 8.43
C GLN A 65 -6.05 0.70 9.32
N GLY A 66 -5.24 1.22 10.24
CA GLY A 66 -5.67 2.25 11.20
C GLY A 66 -6.53 1.70 12.33
N LYS A 67 -6.23 0.47 12.76
CA LYS A 67 -6.86 -0.21 13.89
C LYS A 67 -5.90 -0.29 15.06
#